data_AF-A0A535BWL2-F1
#
_entry.id   AF-A0A535BWL2-F1
#
_cell.length_a   1.000
_cell.length_b   1.000
_cell.length_c   1.000
_cell.angle_alpha   90.00
_cell.angle_beta   90.00
_cell.angle_gamma   90.00
#
_symmetry.space_group_name_H-M   'P 1'
#
loop_
_entity.id
_entity.type
_entity.pdbx_description
1 polymer ?
#
loop_
_entity_poly.entity_id
_entity_poly.type
_entity_poly.pdbx_seq_one_letter_code
_entity_poly.pdbx_strand_id
1 'polypeptide(L)'
;MKFTELAANLDKMEATRSRNELVRILSDVYRASAADELEPLTYLIQGRLAPFFEPVEIGLGQMLLITAIAMAYGAPKEEVIKLNRQAGDLGLTAQRLAPASHRESPSVVEVHQRLSQIAAAGGAGSMQKKLDGFTSLLGDVDSVSAKHLVRMTLGKMRLGIGDPTVLDAMSFAKRGDRSLRPILEAA
;
A
#
# COMPACT_ATOMS: atom_id res chain seq x y z
N MET A 1 -13.19 -4.28 0.15
CA MET A 1 -13.15 -3.14 1.08
C MET A 1 -12.61 -1.88 0.40
N LYS A 2 -12.92 -0.71 0.98
CA LYS A 2 -12.32 0.56 0.57
C LYS A 2 -10.85 0.64 1.00
N PHE A 3 -10.03 1.39 0.26
CA PHE A 3 -8.61 1.51 0.59
C PHE A 3 -8.38 2.24 1.92
N THR A 4 -9.23 3.21 2.27
CA THR A 4 -9.27 3.85 3.60
C THR A 4 -9.40 2.83 4.75
N GLU A 5 -10.24 1.80 4.59
CA GLU A 5 -10.41 0.77 5.61
C GLU A 5 -9.15 -0.10 5.74
N LEU A 6 -8.49 -0.42 4.62
CA LEU A 6 -7.21 -1.13 4.64
C LEU A 6 -6.14 -0.26 5.33
N ALA A 7 -6.02 1.01 4.95
CA ALA A 7 -5.07 1.97 5.51
C ALA A 7 -5.20 2.10 7.04
N ALA A 8 -6.43 2.16 7.56
CA ALA A 8 -6.68 2.18 8.99
C ALA A 8 -6.22 0.88 9.70
N ASN A 9 -6.34 -0.28 9.05
CA ASN A 9 -5.81 -1.53 9.60
C ASN A 9 -4.29 -1.59 9.51
N LEU A 10 -3.68 -1.04 8.46
CA LEU A 10 -2.22 -0.94 8.35
C LEU A 10 -1.62 -0.07 9.45
N ASP A 11 -2.31 0.99 9.89
CA ASP A 11 -1.91 1.76 11.08
C ASP A 11 -1.91 0.92 12.36
N LYS A 12 -2.95 0.09 12.56
CA LYS A 12 -3.00 -0.83 13.71
C LYS A 12 -1.87 -1.86 13.65
N MET A 13 -1.57 -2.38 12.46
CA MET A 13 -0.46 -3.31 12.23
C MET A 13 0.91 -2.65 12.51
N GLU A 14 1.11 -1.40 12.09
CA GLU A 14 2.34 -0.63 12.36
C GLU A 14 2.51 -0.34 13.85
N ALA A 15 1.42 -0.13 14.59
CA ALA A 15 1.45 0.18 16.02
C ALA A 15 1.76 -1.03 16.93
N THR A 16 1.57 -2.26 16.44
CA THR A 16 1.79 -3.47 17.26
C THR A 16 3.21 -4.02 17.12
N ARG A 17 3.74 -4.56 18.22
CA ARG A 17 4.99 -5.34 18.24
C ARG A 17 4.75 -6.84 18.39
N SER A 18 3.48 -7.25 18.55
CA SER A 18 3.10 -8.65 18.76
C SER A 18 2.80 -9.31 17.43
N ARG A 19 3.57 -10.36 17.07
CA ARG A 19 3.30 -11.17 15.88
C ARG A 19 1.91 -11.80 15.90
N ASN A 20 1.42 -12.22 17.06
CA ASN A 20 0.06 -12.78 17.19
C ASN A 20 -1.01 -11.73 16.93
N GLU A 21 -0.81 -10.51 17.43
CA GLU A 21 -1.75 -9.41 17.18
C GLU A 21 -1.72 -8.98 15.71
N LEU A 22 -0.54 -8.94 15.09
CA LEU A 22 -0.38 -8.70 13.66
C LEU A 22 -1.16 -9.72 12.82
N VAL A 23 -1.01 -11.02 13.14
CA VAL A 23 -1.77 -12.11 12.49
C VAL A 23 -3.26 -11.94 12.71
N ARG A 24 -3.69 -11.55 13.91
CA ARG A 24 -5.10 -11.33 14.23
C ARG A 24 -5.70 -10.20 13.39
N ILE A 25 -5.06 -9.03 13.37
CA ILE A 25 -5.52 -7.87 12.57
C ILE A 25 -5.58 -8.26 11.09
N LEU A 26 -4.56 -8.94 10.57
CA LEU A 26 -4.55 -9.36 9.17
C LEU A 26 -5.64 -10.42 8.88
N SER A 27 -5.91 -11.33 9.81
CA SER A 27 -7.00 -12.30 9.66
C SER A 27 -8.38 -11.64 9.66
N ASP A 28 -8.56 -10.58 10.46
CA ASP A 28 -9.80 -9.79 10.47
C ASP A 28 -10.00 -9.08 9.12
N VAL A 29 -8.91 -8.53 8.54
CA VAL A 29 -8.92 -7.94 7.20
C VAL A 29 -9.31 -8.99 6.13
N TYR A 30 -8.70 -10.18 6.16
CA TYR A 30 -9.06 -11.24 5.20
C TYR A 30 -10.51 -11.72 5.35
N ARG A 31 -11.02 -11.82 6.57
CA ARG A 31 -12.43 -12.20 6.82
C ARG A 31 -13.42 -11.16 6.30
N ALA A 32 -13.05 -9.88 6.34
CA ALA A 32 -13.86 -8.78 5.85
C ALA A 32 -13.75 -8.55 4.33
N SER A 33 -12.85 -9.27 3.65
CA SER A 33 -12.57 -9.10 2.22
C SER A 33 -13.37 -10.07 1.36
N ALA A 34 -13.80 -9.62 0.18
CA ALA A 34 -14.33 -10.51 -0.84
C ALA A 34 -13.20 -11.30 -1.51
N ALA A 35 -13.54 -12.42 -2.16
CA ALA A 35 -12.55 -13.36 -2.69
C ALA A 35 -11.61 -12.74 -3.75
N ASP A 36 -12.16 -11.86 -4.59
CA ASP A 36 -11.45 -11.10 -5.63
C ASP A 36 -10.56 -9.98 -5.06
N GLU A 37 -10.70 -9.67 -3.78
CA GLU A 37 -9.91 -8.65 -3.09
C GLU A 37 -8.68 -9.24 -2.42
N LEU A 38 -8.68 -10.55 -2.12
CA LEU A 38 -7.64 -11.21 -1.35
C LEU A 38 -6.27 -11.09 -2.02
N GLU A 39 -6.19 -11.38 -3.32
CA GLU A 39 -4.93 -11.31 -4.07
C GLU A 39 -4.36 -9.87 -4.14
N PRO A 40 -5.11 -8.86 -4.64
CA PRO A 40 -4.67 -7.46 -4.61
C PRO A 40 -4.23 -7.00 -3.22
N LEU A 41 -5.01 -7.34 -2.19
CA LEU A 41 -4.73 -6.94 -0.81
C LEU A 41 -3.42 -7.57 -0.32
N THR A 42 -3.24 -8.88 -0.51
CA THR A 42 -2.04 -9.60 -0.05
C THR A 42 -0.77 -9.03 -0.68
N TYR A 43 -0.78 -8.67 -1.97
CA TYR A 43 0.39 -8.04 -2.58
C TYR A 43 0.61 -6.61 -2.06
N LEU A 44 -0.44 -5.80 -1.94
CA LEU A 44 -0.32 -4.42 -1.45
C LEU A 44 0.24 -4.36 -0.03
N ILE A 45 -0.22 -5.21 0.91
CA ILE A 45 0.30 -5.21 2.29
C ILE A 45 1.78 -5.63 2.37
N GLN A 46 2.26 -6.39 1.39
CA GLN A 46 3.66 -6.77 1.23
C GLN A 46 4.48 -5.72 0.45
N GLY A 47 3.86 -4.61 0.05
CA GLY A 47 4.49 -3.53 -0.73
C GLY A 47 4.78 -3.93 -2.18
N ARG A 48 3.90 -4.74 -2.78
CA ARG A 48 4.07 -5.35 -4.10
C ARG A 48 2.80 -5.25 -4.92
N LEU A 49 2.95 -5.56 -6.21
CA LEU A 49 1.82 -5.72 -7.13
C LEU A 49 1.69 -7.15 -7.68
N ALA A 50 2.74 -7.96 -7.53
CA ALA A 50 2.85 -9.29 -8.11
C ALA A 50 3.74 -10.20 -7.22
N PRO A 51 3.71 -11.53 -7.43
CA PRO A 51 4.61 -12.45 -6.75
C PRO A 51 6.09 -12.23 -7.10
N PHE A 52 7.00 -12.75 -6.28
CA PHE A 52 8.46 -12.53 -6.40
C PHE A 52 9.08 -12.97 -7.72
N PHE A 53 8.52 -13.99 -8.37
CA PHE A 53 9.05 -14.52 -9.63
C PHE A 53 8.63 -13.66 -10.84
N GLU A 54 7.69 -12.73 -10.65
CA GLU A 54 7.29 -11.77 -11.67
C GLU A 54 8.16 -10.51 -11.58
N PRO A 55 8.78 -10.05 -12.70
CA PRO A 55 9.66 -8.88 -12.71
C PRO A 55 8.86 -7.56 -12.73
N VAL A 56 7.88 -7.42 -11.84
CA VAL A 56 7.02 -6.23 -11.76
C VAL A 56 7.56 -5.25 -10.73
N GLU A 57 8.08 -4.13 -11.20
CA GLU A 57 8.44 -2.98 -10.37
C GLU A 57 7.50 -1.81 -10.66
N ILE A 58 7.03 -1.14 -9.60
CA ILE A 58 6.18 0.05 -9.76
C ILE A 58 6.95 1.14 -10.52
N GLY A 59 8.27 1.21 -10.33
CA GLY A 59 9.16 2.09 -11.08
C GLY A 59 8.98 3.57 -10.74
N LEU A 60 8.58 3.87 -9.50
CA LEU A 60 8.42 5.23 -8.98
C LEU A 60 9.55 5.53 -7.97
N GLY A 61 10.63 6.13 -8.46
CA GLY A 61 11.73 6.57 -7.61
C GLY A 61 11.33 7.69 -6.63
N GLN A 62 12.07 7.83 -5.54
CA GLN A 62 11.76 8.77 -4.46
C GLN A 62 11.57 10.23 -4.95
N MET A 63 12.39 10.69 -5.90
CA MET A 63 12.25 12.04 -6.47
C MET A 63 10.99 12.23 -7.32
N LEU A 64 10.52 11.16 -7.98
CA LEU A 64 9.29 11.18 -8.75
C LEU A 64 8.08 11.24 -7.82
N LEU A 65 8.11 10.48 -6.71
CA LEU A 65 7.10 10.54 -5.65
C LEU A 65 7.04 11.90 -4.96
N ILE A 66 8.19 12.51 -4.66
CA ILE A 66 8.25 13.89 -4.14
C ILE A 66 7.54 14.86 -5.11
N THR A 67 7.78 14.70 -6.41
CA THR A 67 7.15 15.53 -7.44
C THR A 67 5.65 15.27 -7.52
N ALA A 68 5.21 14.01 -7.43
CA ALA A 68 3.80 13.64 -7.41
C ALA A 68 3.06 14.20 -6.19
N ILE A 69 3.66 14.14 -5.00
CA ILE A 69 3.10 14.72 -3.76
C ILE A 69 2.96 16.25 -3.90
N ALA A 70 4.01 16.92 -4.39
CA ALA A 70 3.99 18.35 -4.63
C ALA A 70 2.84 18.76 -5.59
N MET A 71 2.70 18.03 -6.69
CA MET A 71 1.64 18.27 -7.69
C MET A 71 0.24 17.95 -7.13
N ALA A 72 0.07 16.81 -6.47
CA ALA A 72 -1.23 16.35 -5.99
C ALA A 72 -1.80 17.29 -4.91
N TYR A 73 -0.94 17.82 -4.05
CA TYR A 73 -1.34 18.61 -2.89
C TYR A 73 -1.07 20.12 -3.05
N GLY A 74 -0.62 20.56 -4.22
CA GLY A 74 -0.36 21.97 -4.51
C GLY A 74 0.74 22.58 -3.63
N ALA A 75 1.70 21.78 -3.18
CA ALA A 75 2.79 22.20 -2.29
C ALA A 75 4.09 22.47 -3.07
N PRO A 76 4.91 23.46 -2.69
CA PRO A 76 6.24 23.65 -3.27
C PRO A 76 7.11 22.40 -3.08
N LYS A 77 7.83 21.99 -4.13
CA LYS A 77 8.66 20.78 -4.10
C LYS A 77 9.74 20.84 -3.01
N GLU A 78 10.31 22.02 -2.78
CA GLU A 78 11.31 22.29 -1.76
C GLU A 78 10.76 22.05 -0.35
N GLU A 79 9.47 22.34 -0.13
CA GLU A 79 8.79 22.07 1.13
C GLU A 79 8.64 20.56 1.36
N VAL A 80 8.22 19.81 0.34
CA VAL A 80 8.15 18.34 0.41
C VAL A 80 9.51 17.73 0.74
N ILE A 81 10.58 18.21 0.10
CA ILE A 81 11.96 17.76 0.38
C ILE A 81 12.36 18.08 1.82
N LYS A 82 12.08 19.30 2.29
CA LYS A 82 12.39 19.73 3.66
C LYS A 82 11.67 18.85 4.69
N LEU A 83 10.37 18.63 4.51
CA LEU A 83 9.57 17.80 5.40
C LEU A 83 10.03 16.34 5.38
N ASN A 84 10.34 15.79 4.21
CA ASN A 84 10.87 14.43 4.10
C ASN A 84 12.22 14.26 4.80
N ARG A 85 13.11 15.27 4.74
CA ARG A 85 14.36 15.25 5.51
C ARG A 85 14.13 15.26 7.02
N GLN A 86 13.12 15.98 7.49
CA GLN A 86 12.76 16.05 8.90
C GLN A 86 12.08 14.77 9.41
N ALA A 87 11.16 14.22 8.62
CA ALA A 87 10.40 13.03 8.98
C ALA A 87 11.20 11.73 8.79
N GLY A 88 12.14 11.69 7.84
CA GLY A 88 12.84 10.46 7.44
C GLY A 88 11.96 9.43 6.72
N ASP A 89 10.72 9.80 6.41
CA ASP A 89 9.69 8.93 5.83
C ASP A 89 8.81 9.75 4.88
N LEU A 90 8.79 9.35 3.60
CA LEU A 90 8.03 10.07 2.58
C LEU A 90 6.52 9.82 2.70
N GLY A 91 6.10 8.68 3.26
CA GLY A 91 4.69 8.42 3.57
C GLY A 91 4.19 9.35 4.66
N LEU A 92 4.94 9.53 5.75
CA LEU A 92 4.58 10.50 6.79
C LEU A 92 4.56 11.94 6.24
N THR A 93 5.45 12.23 5.30
CA THR A 93 5.46 13.53 4.61
C THR A 93 4.21 13.71 3.76
N ALA A 94 3.80 12.69 3.00
CA ALA A 94 2.56 12.71 2.22
C ALA A 94 1.33 12.87 3.11
N GLN A 95 1.26 12.14 4.24
CA GLN A 95 0.17 12.25 5.21
C GLN A 95 0.04 13.67 5.77
N ARG A 96 1.17 14.30 6.10
CA ARG A 96 1.18 15.66 6.68
C ARG A 96 0.73 16.73 5.69
N LEU A 97 1.02 16.55 4.41
CA LEU A 97 0.68 17.50 3.35
C LEU A 97 -0.68 17.23 2.70
N ALA A 98 -1.21 16.02 2.84
CA ALA A 98 -2.47 15.65 2.24
C ALA A 98 -3.60 16.58 2.74
N PRO A 99 -4.36 17.21 1.82
CA PRO A 99 -5.51 18.00 2.20
C PRO A 99 -6.61 17.09 2.77
N ALA A 100 -7.64 17.69 3.38
CA ALA A 100 -8.85 16.96 3.68
C ALA A 100 -9.45 16.43 2.37
N SER A 101 -9.55 15.10 2.22
CA SER A 101 -10.20 14.50 1.06
C SER A 101 -11.70 14.45 1.29
N HIS A 102 -12.46 14.97 0.32
CA HIS A 102 -13.92 14.86 0.27
C HIS A 102 -14.38 13.86 -0.80
N ARG A 103 -13.44 13.16 -1.45
CA ARG A 103 -13.72 12.17 -2.48
C ARG A 103 -14.00 10.82 -1.87
N GLU A 104 -14.80 10.02 -2.56
CA GLU A 104 -15.01 8.64 -2.19
C GLU A 104 -13.70 7.86 -2.38
N SER A 105 -13.26 7.18 -1.32
CA SER A 105 -12.03 6.38 -1.33
C SER A 105 -12.16 5.27 -2.40
N PRO A 106 -11.12 5.04 -3.23
CA PRO A 106 -11.10 3.93 -4.18
C PRO A 106 -11.12 2.58 -3.45
N SER A 107 -11.50 1.51 -4.15
CA SER A 107 -11.39 0.16 -3.59
C SER A 107 -9.93 -0.30 -3.58
N VAL A 108 -9.61 -1.32 -2.76
CA VAL A 108 -8.28 -1.96 -2.76
C VAL A 108 -7.95 -2.51 -4.15
N VAL A 109 -8.94 -3.12 -4.82
CA VAL A 109 -8.82 -3.65 -6.18
C VAL A 109 -8.48 -2.55 -7.18
N GLU A 110 -9.17 -1.40 -7.10
CA GLU A 110 -8.92 -0.25 -7.98
C GLU A 110 -7.52 0.32 -7.75
N VAL A 111 -7.08 0.46 -6.49
CA VAL A 111 -5.72 0.92 -6.15
C VAL A 111 -4.66 0.00 -6.74
N HIS A 112 -4.81 -1.32 -6.57
CA HIS A 112 -3.90 -2.31 -7.14
C HIS A 112 -3.86 -2.24 -8.67
N GLN A 113 -5.03 -2.15 -9.31
CA GLN A 113 -5.15 -2.03 -10.77
C GLN A 113 -4.46 -0.76 -11.30
N ARG A 114 -4.69 0.40 -10.67
CA ARG A 114 -4.08 1.67 -11.05
C ARG A 114 -2.57 1.65 -10.86
N LEU A 115 -2.08 1.09 -9.76
CA LEU A 115 -0.65 0.91 -9.54
C LEU A 115 -0.03 -0.06 -10.56
N SER A 116 -0.74 -1.11 -10.96
CA SER A 116 -0.31 -2.06 -11.99
C SER A 116 -0.22 -1.41 -13.37
N GLN A 117 -1.18 -0.54 -13.73
CA GLN A 117 -1.12 0.27 -14.95
C GLN A 117 0.05 1.24 -14.95
N ILE A 118 0.33 1.87 -13.80
CA ILE A 118 1.51 2.73 -13.61
C ILE A 118 2.79 1.91 -13.78
N ALA A 119 2.89 0.73 -13.16
CA ALA A 119 4.05 -0.15 -13.26
C ALA A 119 4.35 -0.56 -14.72
N ALA A 120 3.30 -0.94 -15.44
CA ALA A 120 3.36 -1.39 -16.84
C ALA A 120 3.71 -0.28 -17.85
N ALA A 121 3.62 0.99 -17.48
CA ALA A 121 3.97 2.08 -18.38
C ALA A 121 5.46 2.04 -18.75
N GLY A 122 5.76 1.77 -20.03
CA GLY A 122 7.11 1.71 -20.59
C GLY A 122 7.30 2.59 -21.84
N GLY A 123 8.55 2.75 -22.27
CA GLY A 123 8.91 3.52 -23.47
C GLY A 123 8.93 5.04 -23.27
N ALA A 124 8.95 5.79 -24.38
CA ALA A 124 9.01 7.24 -24.37
C ALA A 124 7.77 7.85 -23.67
N GLY A 125 8.00 8.81 -22.77
CA GLY A 125 6.93 9.46 -21.99
C GLY A 125 6.36 8.63 -20.83
N SER A 126 6.89 7.42 -20.58
CA SER A 126 6.45 6.58 -19.45
C SER A 126 6.59 7.27 -18.10
N MET A 127 7.70 7.97 -17.85
CA MET A 127 7.90 8.71 -16.60
C MET A 127 6.78 9.73 -16.32
N GLN A 128 6.33 10.46 -17.34
CA GLN A 128 5.24 11.42 -17.19
C GLN A 128 3.92 10.71 -16.92
N LYS A 129 3.61 9.63 -17.65
CA LYS A 129 2.40 8.82 -17.39
C LYS A 129 2.37 8.25 -15.97
N LYS A 130 3.53 7.78 -15.48
CA LYS A 130 3.67 7.27 -14.10
C LYS A 130 3.45 8.39 -13.08
N LEU A 131 4.03 9.57 -13.33
CA LEU A 131 3.86 10.76 -12.49
C LEU A 131 2.39 11.19 -12.43
N ASP A 132 1.74 11.34 -13.58
CA ASP A 132 0.35 11.80 -13.67
C ASP A 132 -0.61 10.79 -13.04
N GLY A 133 -0.42 9.50 -13.33
CA GLY A 133 -1.23 8.42 -12.77
C GLY A 133 -1.14 8.36 -11.24
N PHE A 134 0.08 8.47 -10.69
CA PHE A 134 0.27 8.45 -9.24
C PHE A 134 -0.22 9.75 -8.57
N THR A 135 -0.01 10.90 -9.21
CA THR A 135 -0.53 12.20 -8.76
C THR A 135 -2.05 12.17 -8.65
N SER A 136 -2.72 11.64 -9.68
CA SER A 136 -4.18 11.47 -9.67
C SER A 136 -4.62 10.54 -8.53
N LEU A 137 -3.93 9.41 -8.34
CA LEU A 137 -4.28 8.46 -7.28
C LEU A 137 -4.11 9.05 -5.87
N LEU A 138 -3.05 9.85 -5.65
CA LEU A 138 -2.88 10.60 -4.39
C LEU A 138 -4.03 11.58 -4.13
N GLY A 139 -4.57 12.19 -5.18
CA GLY A 139 -5.71 13.11 -5.07
C GLY A 139 -7.04 12.44 -4.72
N ASP A 140 -7.13 11.11 -4.80
CA ASP A 140 -8.36 10.34 -4.55
C ASP A 140 -8.40 9.69 -3.16
N VAL A 141 -7.31 9.75 -2.40
CA VAL A 141 -7.17 9.06 -1.11
C VAL A 141 -7.06 10.04 0.06
N ASP A 142 -7.42 9.59 1.27
CA ASP A 142 -7.25 10.39 2.49
C ASP A 142 -5.78 10.42 2.97
N SER A 143 -5.49 11.20 4.00
CA SER A 143 -4.12 11.40 4.50
C SER A 143 -3.46 10.11 5.01
N VAL A 144 -4.22 9.23 5.66
CA VAL A 144 -3.72 7.94 6.17
C VAL A 144 -3.43 6.99 5.01
N SER A 145 -4.32 6.94 4.02
CA SER A 145 -4.16 6.16 2.80
C SER A 145 -2.98 6.64 1.97
N ALA A 146 -2.78 7.96 1.85
CA ALA A 146 -1.63 8.55 1.18
C ALA A 146 -0.30 8.10 1.82
N LYS A 147 -0.23 8.03 3.15
CA LYS A 147 0.92 7.49 3.88
C LYS A 147 1.30 6.10 3.36
N HIS A 148 0.33 5.20 3.38
CA HIS A 148 0.53 3.80 3.05
C HIS A 148 0.76 3.60 1.56
N LEU A 149 0.04 4.33 0.70
CA LEU A 149 0.23 4.28 -0.75
C LEU A 149 1.68 4.63 -1.14
N VAL A 150 2.24 5.70 -0.56
CA VAL A 150 3.63 6.11 -0.80
C VAL A 150 4.62 5.08 -0.26
N ARG A 151 4.37 4.52 0.93
CA ARG A 151 5.23 3.48 1.52
C ARG A 151 5.19 2.16 0.75
N MET A 152 4.02 1.74 0.28
CA MET A 152 3.83 0.56 -0.59
C MET A 152 4.66 0.74 -1.84
N THR A 153 4.56 1.91 -2.47
CA THR A 153 5.27 2.24 -3.69
C THR A 153 6.79 2.22 -3.54
N LEU A 154 7.29 2.61 -2.36
CA LEU A 154 8.71 2.56 -2.03
C LEU A 154 9.20 1.18 -1.55
N GLY A 155 8.30 0.20 -1.36
CA GLY A 155 8.62 -1.06 -0.71
C GLY A 155 9.02 -0.91 0.77
N LYS A 156 8.55 0.15 1.44
CA LYS A 156 8.97 0.56 2.80
C LYS A 156 7.85 0.43 3.85
N MET A 157 6.95 -0.52 3.68
CA MET A 157 5.83 -0.75 4.62
C MET A 157 6.28 -1.11 6.04
N ARG A 158 7.44 -1.77 6.20
CA ARG A 158 8.06 -2.13 7.50
C ARG A 158 7.13 -2.88 8.48
N LEU A 159 6.10 -3.57 7.98
CA LEU A 159 5.11 -4.26 8.82
C LEU A 159 5.57 -5.62 9.37
N GLY A 160 6.70 -6.17 8.88
CA GLY A 160 7.13 -7.52 9.24
C GLY A 160 6.20 -8.62 8.69
N ILE A 161 5.45 -8.33 7.64
CA ILE A 161 4.55 -9.26 6.96
C ILE A 161 5.31 -9.92 5.81
N GLY A 162 5.66 -11.19 5.99
CA GLY A 162 6.11 -12.08 4.92
C GLY A 162 5.14 -13.25 4.74
N ASP A 163 5.45 -14.15 3.81
CA ASP A 163 4.60 -15.30 3.47
C ASP A 163 4.19 -16.13 4.70
N PRO A 164 5.07 -16.40 5.69
CA PRO A 164 4.64 -17.10 6.91
C PRO A 164 3.51 -16.41 7.68
N THR A 165 3.53 -15.07 7.75
CA THR A 165 2.51 -14.27 8.44
C THR A 165 1.22 -14.24 7.63
N VAL A 166 1.31 -14.16 6.29
CA VAL A 166 0.17 -14.23 5.38
C VAL A 166 -0.55 -15.57 5.52
N LEU A 167 0.19 -16.68 5.46
CA LEU A 167 -0.37 -18.03 5.57
C LEU A 167 -0.99 -18.29 6.95
N ASP A 168 -0.32 -17.83 8.03
CA ASP A 168 -0.89 -17.86 9.38
C ASP A 168 -2.23 -17.12 9.43
N ALA A 169 -2.29 -15.89 8.89
CA ALA A 169 -3.49 -15.08 8.90
C ALA A 169 -4.61 -15.65 8.03
N MET A 170 -4.31 -16.24 6.88
CA MET A 170 -5.29 -16.94 6.04
C MET A 170 -5.88 -18.16 6.75
N SER A 171 -5.02 -18.96 7.42
CA SER A 171 -5.49 -20.08 8.24
C SER A 171 -6.40 -19.60 9.37
N PHE A 172 -6.02 -18.54 10.09
CA PHE A 172 -6.84 -17.94 11.15
C PHE A 172 -8.15 -17.37 10.62
N ALA A 173 -8.13 -16.69 9.47
CA ALA A 173 -9.33 -16.13 8.87
C ALA A 173 -10.37 -17.23 8.57
N LYS A 174 -9.90 -18.39 8.09
CA LYS A 174 -10.75 -19.52 7.68
C LYS A 174 -11.17 -20.46 8.82
N ARG A 175 -10.27 -20.77 9.75
CA ARG A 175 -10.48 -21.80 10.80
C ARG A 175 -10.32 -21.30 12.23
N GLY A 176 -9.79 -20.09 12.43
CA GLY A 176 -9.53 -19.53 13.78
C GLY A 176 -8.25 -20.05 14.43
N ASP A 177 -7.42 -20.81 13.71
CA ASP A 177 -6.14 -21.33 14.18
C ASP A 177 -5.13 -21.49 13.01
N ARG A 178 -3.97 -22.10 13.27
CA ARG A 178 -2.91 -22.36 12.27
C ARG A 178 -2.98 -23.74 11.63
N SER A 179 -4.08 -24.49 11.81
CA SER A 179 -4.17 -25.88 11.37
C SER A 179 -4.09 -26.06 9.84
N LEU A 180 -4.43 -25.03 9.07
CA LEU A 180 -4.34 -25.07 7.61
C LEU A 180 -2.96 -24.77 7.05
N ARG A 181 -1.98 -24.40 7.89
CA ARG A 181 -0.62 -24.04 7.43
C ARG A 181 0.01 -25.07 6.49
N PRO A 182 0.03 -26.38 6.80
CA PRO A 182 0.66 -27.36 5.91
C PRO A 182 -0.04 -27.47 4.55
N ILE A 183 -1.36 -27.26 4.50
CA ILE A 183 -2.13 -27.30 3.26
C ILE A 183 -1.82 -26.06 2.42
N LEU A 184 -1.79 -24.89 3.05
CA LEU A 184 -1.52 -23.62 2.37
C LEU A 184 -0.06 -23.51 1.88
N GLU A 185 0.91 -24.11 2.57
CA GLU A 185 2.32 -24.14 2.14
C GLU A 185 2.56 -25.08 0.95
N ALA A 186 1.69 -26.07 0.74
CA ALA A 186 1.79 -27.05 -0.34
C ALA A 186 1.01 -26.67 -1.61
N ALA A 187 0.23 -25.58 -1.55
CA ALA A 187 -0.58 -25.06 -2.66
C ALA A 187 0.22 -24.09 -3.53
#